data_AF-A0A9Y2MXM1-F1
#
_entry.id   AF-A0A9Y2MXM1-F1
#
_cell.length_a   1.000
_cell.length_b   1.000
_cell.length_c   1.000
_cell.angle_alpha   90.00
_cell.angle_beta   90.00
_cell.angle_gamma   90.00
#
_symmetry.space_group_name_H-M   'P 1'
#
loop_
_entity.id
_entity.type
_entity.pdbx_description
1 polymer ?
#
loop_
_entity_poly.entity_id
_entity_poly.type
_entity_poly.pdbx_seq_one_letter_code
_entity_poly.pdbx_strand_id
1 'polypeptide(L)'
;MHTLLHLASPLHLAFPAMHVFDQAGPAAILAFASVVAASLLVVLVVSNANRGELAAWTVPARARRTALNQRARRAAFLRLRDPGAPGRSRPRAPGQHFPAA
;
A
#
# COMPACT_ATOMS: atom_id res chain seq x y z
N MET A 1 -16.26 26.21 8.28
CA MET A 1 -16.94 25.71 9.50
C MET A 1 -16.77 24.21 9.75
N HIS A 2 -16.52 23.38 8.72
CA HIS A 2 -16.29 21.92 8.90
C HIS A 2 -14.89 21.54 9.41
N THR A 3 -13.87 22.38 9.20
CA THR A 3 -12.46 22.08 9.55
C THR A 3 -12.13 22.29 11.03
N LEU A 4 -12.86 23.14 11.75
CA LEU A 4 -12.67 23.39 13.19
C LEU A 4 -13.21 22.24 14.08
N LEU A 5 -14.22 21.51 13.61
CA LEU A 5 -14.79 20.34 14.30
C LEU A 5 -13.83 19.14 14.33
N HIS A 6 -12.92 19.02 13.35
CA HIS A 6 -11.92 17.96 13.33
C HIS A 6 -10.76 18.20 14.30
N LEU A 7 -10.41 19.47 14.58
CA LEU A 7 -9.37 19.80 15.57
C LEU A 7 -9.88 19.72 17.02
N ALA A 8 -11.17 19.96 17.23
CA ALA A 8 -11.81 19.83 18.55
C ALA A 8 -12.10 18.37 18.96
N SER A 9 -12.25 17.48 17.97
CA SER A 9 -12.54 16.04 18.20
C SER A 9 -11.50 15.28 19.03
N PRO A 10 -10.18 15.40 18.82
CA PRO A 10 -9.20 14.66 19.63
C PRO A 10 -9.10 15.19 21.07
N LEU A 11 -9.29 16.50 21.28
CA LEU A 11 -9.14 17.16 22.58
C LEU A 11 -10.21 16.72 23.59
N HIS A 12 -11.44 16.50 23.13
CA HIS A 12 -12.52 16.02 23.98
C HIS A 12 -12.38 14.55 24.41
N LEU A 13 -11.68 13.72 23.63
CA LEU A 13 -11.40 12.33 24.01
C LEU A 13 -10.15 12.21 24.89
N ALA A 14 -9.16 13.09 24.68
CA ALA A 14 -7.90 13.09 25.43
C ALA A 14 -8.09 13.45 26.92
N PHE A 15 -8.98 14.41 27.22
CA PHE A 15 -9.25 14.87 28.59
C PHE A 15 -9.80 13.76 29.53
N PRO A 16 -10.87 13.02 29.18
CA PRO A 16 -11.39 11.95 30.02
C PRO A 16 -10.45 10.75 30.06
N ALA A 17 -9.76 10.43 28.95
CA ALA A 17 -8.79 9.35 28.92
C ALA A 17 -7.66 9.59 29.92
N MET A 18 -7.11 10.81 29.96
CA MET A 18 -6.02 11.16 30.88
C MET A 18 -6.46 11.05 32.35
N HIS A 19 -7.68 11.48 32.68
CA HIS A 19 -8.22 11.38 34.04
C HIS A 19 -8.49 9.92 34.47
N VAL A 20 -8.95 9.07 33.54
CA VAL A 20 -9.14 7.64 33.78
C VAL A 20 -7.80 6.94 34.00
N PHE A 21 -6.76 7.27 33.21
CA PHE A 21 -5.44 6.67 33.38
C PHE A 21 -4.75 7.10 34.68
N ASP A 22 -4.99 8.32 35.16
CA ASP A 22 -4.49 8.80 36.46
C ASP A 22 -5.06 7.98 37.63
N GLN A 23 -6.34 7.59 37.56
CA GLN A 23 -6.98 6.78 38.60
C GLN A 23 -6.74 5.26 38.49
N ALA A 24 -6.45 4.75 37.28
CA ALA A 24 -6.37 3.31 37.03
C ALA A 24 -5.03 2.67 37.46
N GLY A 25 -4.01 3.48 37.74
CA GLY A 25 -2.69 3.01 38.16
C GLY A 25 -1.85 2.38 37.03
N PRO A 26 -0.55 2.15 37.26
CA PRO A 26 0.41 1.79 36.21
C PRO A 26 0.11 0.45 35.52
N ALA A 27 -0.48 -0.51 36.23
CA ALA A 27 -0.85 -1.82 35.67
C ALA A 27 -1.96 -1.72 34.62
N ALA A 28 -2.96 -0.86 34.85
CA ALA A 28 -4.06 -0.68 33.91
C ALA A 28 -3.61 0.07 32.64
N ILE A 29 -2.69 1.04 32.79
CA ILE A 29 -2.05 1.73 31.65
C ILE A 29 -1.30 0.71 30.78
N LEU A 30 -0.52 -0.19 31.40
CA LEU A 30 0.22 -1.25 30.71
C LEU A 30 -0.72 -2.23 29.99
N ALA A 31 -1.82 -2.63 30.63
CA ALA A 31 -2.82 -3.51 30.02
C ALA A 31 -3.50 -2.85 28.81
N PHE A 32 -3.84 -1.56 28.90
CA PHE A 32 -4.41 -0.82 27.78
C PHE A 32 -3.39 -0.67 26.64
N ALA A 33 -2.16 -0.28 26.96
CA ALA A 33 -1.09 -0.12 25.98
C ALA A 33 -0.78 -1.44 25.25
N SER A 34 -0.81 -2.59 25.95
CA SER A 34 -0.57 -3.89 25.33
C SER A 34 -1.68 -4.28 24.34
N VAL A 35 -2.94 -4.02 24.69
CA VAL A 35 -4.08 -4.25 23.79
C VAL A 35 -4.00 -3.36 22.55
N VAL A 36 -3.68 -2.08 22.73
CA VAL A 36 -3.50 -1.15 21.61
C VAL A 36 -2.35 -1.61 20.72
N ALA A 37 -1.19 -1.96 21.29
CA ALA A 37 -0.05 -2.45 20.53
C ALA A 37 -0.37 -3.74 19.75
N ALA A 38 -1.08 -4.69 20.38
CA ALA A 38 -1.52 -5.92 19.74
C ALA A 38 -2.47 -5.63 18.57
N SER A 39 -3.45 -4.74 18.75
CA SER A 39 -4.38 -4.36 17.68
C SER A 39 -3.65 -3.70 16.50
N LEU A 40 -2.66 -2.84 16.77
CA LEU A 40 -1.87 -2.18 15.74
C LEU A 40 -1.04 -3.19 14.95
N LEU A 41 -0.47 -4.18 15.63
CA LEU A 41 0.29 -5.26 15.01
C LEU A 41 -0.62 -6.08 14.08
N VAL A 42 -1.83 -6.43 14.51
CA VAL A 42 -2.80 -7.16 13.67
C VAL A 42 -3.14 -6.36 12.41
N VAL A 43 -3.43 -5.07 12.54
CA VAL A 43 -3.71 -4.19 11.39
C VAL A 43 -2.51 -4.13 10.44
N LEU A 44 -1.30 -4.02 10.96
CA LEU A 44 -0.08 -3.97 10.17
C LEU A 44 0.14 -5.27 9.39
N VAL A 45 -0.06 -6.42 10.05
CA VAL A 45 0.06 -7.76 9.45
C VAL A 45 -0.96 -7.93 8.33
N VAL A 46 -2.23 -7.63 8.58
CA VAL A 46 -3.31 -7.74 7.59
C VAL A 46 -3.07 -6.79 6.41
N SER A 47 -2.68 -5.55 6.68
CA SER A 47 -2.36 -4.56 5.63
C SER A 47 -1.18 -5.03 4.77
N ASN A 48 -0.15 -5.62 5.39
CA ASN A 48 1.01 -6.16 4.67
C ASN A 48 0.66 -7.41 3.85
N ALA A 49 -0.17 -8.30 4.38
CA ALA A 49 -0.67 -9.46 3.64
C ALA A 49 -1.46 -9.04 2.39
N ASN A 50 -2.39 -8.08 2.54
CA ASN A 50 -3.17 -7.55 1.42
C ASN A 50 -2.30 -6.84 0.37
N ARG A 51 -1.25 -6.14 0.79
CA ARG A 51 -0.25 -5.56 -0.13
C ARG A 51 0.52 -6.64 -0.88
N GLY A 52 0.81 -7.77 -0.24
CA GLY A 52 1.43 -8.94 -0.86
C GLY A 52 0.59 -9.53 -1.99
N GLU A 53 -0.72 -9.67 -1.80
CA GLU A 53 -1.63 -10.16 -2.84
C GLU A 53 -1.74 -9.21 -4.04
N LEU A 54 -1.88 -7.91 -3.78
CA LEU A 54 -1.86 -6.87 -4.82
C LEU A 54 -0.51 -6.84 -5.55
N ALA A 55 0.60 -7.02 -4.82
CA ALA A 55 1.92 -7.13 -5.40
C ALA A 55 2.01 -8.37 -6.30
N ALA A 56 1.50 -9.53 -5.87
CA ALA A 56 1.49 -10.77 -6.65
C ALA A 56 0.79 -10.60 -8.01
N TRP A 57 -0.29 -9.83 -8.07
CA TRP A 57 -0.98 -9.51 -9.33
C TRP A 57 -0.18 -8.57 -10.25
N THR A 58 0.66 -7.70 -9.68
CA THR A 58 1.48 -6.75 -10.46
C THR A 58 2.87 -7.28 -10.83
N VAL A 59 3.36 -8.31 -10.15
CA VAL A 59 4.64 -8.98 -10.41
C VAL A 59 4.76 -9.48 -11.85
N PRO A 60 3.79 -10.22 -12.45
CA PRO A 60 3.93 -10.69 -13.83
C PRO A 60 4.02 -9.52 -14.83
N ALA A 61 3.33 -8.40 -14.57
CA ALA A 61 3.40 -7.21 -15.41
C ALA A 61 4.77 -6.51 -15.30
N ARG A 62 5.31 -6.37 -14.09
CA ARG A 62 6.65 -5.79 -13.87
C ARG A 62 7.75 -6.68 -14.45
N ALA A 63 7.68 -8.00 -14.25
CA ALA A 63 8.62 -8.97 -14.79
C ALA A 63 8.65 -8.97 -16.32
N ARG A 64 7.48 -8.82 -16.98
CA ARG A 64 7.43 -8.66 -18.44
C ARG A 64 8.06 -7.35 -18.90
N ARG A 65 7.82 -6.22 -18.21
CA ARG A 65 8.46 -4.93 -18.54
C ARG A 65 9.98 -4.99 -18.39
N THR A 66 10.48 -5.58 -17.32
CA THR A 66 11.93 -5.73 -17.11
C THR A 66 12.54 -6.67 -18.15
N ALA A 67 11.88 -7.79 -18.47
CA ALA A 67 12.33 -8.69 -19.52
C ALA A 67 12.39 -8.00 -20.89
N LEU A 68 11.40 -7.17 -21.23
CA LEU A 68 11.38 -6.42 -22.49
C LEU A 68 12.49 -5.37 -22.54
N ASN A 69 12.70 -4.61 -21.46
CA ASN A 69 13.81 -3.65 -21.37
C ASN A 69 15.17 -4.33 -21.46
N GLN A 70 15.30 -5.52 -20.86
CA GLN A 70 16.54 -6.30 -20.92
C GLN A 70 16.78 -6.84 -22.33
N ARG A 71 15.74 -7.31 -23.02
CA ARG A 71 15.82 -7.71 -24.43
C ARG A 71 16.18 -6.52 -25.32
N ALA A 72 15.61 -5.33 -25.09
CA ALA A 72 15.92 -4.11 -25.83
C ALA A 72 17.38 -3.67 -25.64
N ARG A 73 17.91 -3.71 -24.41
CA ARG A 73 19.32 -3.43 -24.12
C ARG A 73 20.27 -4.42 -24.81
N ARG A 74 19.93 -5.71 -24.82
CA ARG A 74 20.71 -6.75 -25.52
C ARG A 74 20.61 -6.63 -27.03
N ALA A 75 19.45 -6.21 -27.53
CA ALA A 75 19.18 -5.97 -28.93
C ALA A 75 19.57 -4.55 -29.36
N ALA A 76 20.37 -3.80 -28.59
CA ALA A 76 20.81 -2.45 -28.96
C ALA A 76 21.63 -2.42 -30.27
N PHE A 77 22.23 -3.56 -30.64
CA PHE A 77 22.89 -3.77 -31.93
C PHE A 77 21.90 -3.98 -33.09
N LEU A 78 20.71 -4.50 -32.81
CA LEU A 78 19.58 -4.46 -33.73
C LEU A 78 18.91 -3.09 -33.60
N ARG A 79 18.26 -2.62 -34.66
CA ARG A 79 17.54 -1.33 -34.65
C ARG A 79 16.25 -1.38 -33.82
N LEU A 80 16.23 -2.12 -32.71
CA LEU A 80 15.08 -2.18 -31.80
C LEU A 80 14.99 -0.86 -31.06
N ARG A 81 14.03 -0.05 -31.50
CA ARG A 81 13.74 1.29 -30.98
C ARG A 81 13.25 1.20 -29.53
N ASP A 82 13.75 2.09 -28.68
CA ASP A 82 13.38 2.15 -27.25
C ASP A 82 11.85 2.14 -27.09
N PRO A 83 11.27 1.09 -26.46
CA PRO A 83 9.83 0.97 -26.27
C PRO A 83 9.27 2.02 -25.30
N GLY A 84 10.12 2.66 -24.49
CA GLY A 84 9.73 3.67 -23.50
C GLY A 84 9.93 5.12 -23.93
N ALA A 85 10.45 5.38 -25.14
CA ALA A 85 10.80 6.73 -25.58
C ALA A 85 9.58 7.68 -25.55
N PRO A 86 9.73 8.92 -25.02
CA PRO A 86 8.68 9.93 -25.03
C PRO A 86 8.14 10.19 -26.45
N GLY A 87 6.82 10.38 -26.59
CA GLY A 87 6.19 10.65 -27.88
C GLY A 87 5.79 9.42 -28.69
N ARG A 88 5.98 8.20 -28.17
CA ARG A 88 5.44 6.97 -28.77
C ARG A 88 4.18 6.50 -28.05
N SER A 89 3.17 6.14 -28.84
CA SER A 89 1.95 5.53 -28.32
C SER A 89 2.32 4.24 -27.59
N ARG A 90 1.95 4.13 -26.30
CA ARG A 90 2.23 2.94 -25.52
C ARG A 90 1.48 1.76 -26.14
N PRO A 91 2.13 0.60 -26.35
CA PRO A 91 1.43 -0.60 -26.80
C PRO A 91 0.22 -0.83 -25.89
N ARG A 92 -0.99 -0.89 -26.47
CA ARG A 92 -2.20 -1.23 -25.71
C ARG A 92 -2.00 -2.62 -25.12
N ALA A 93 -2.42 -2.81 -23.87
CA ALA A 93 -2.32 -4.10 -23.21
C ALA A 93 -2.98 -5.18 -24.09
N PRO A 94 -2.44 -6.40 -24.14
CA PRO A 94 -3.08 -7.50 -24.85
C PRO A 94 -4.54 -7.60 -24.40
N GLY A 95 -5.47 -7.63 -25.35
CA GLY A 95 -6.88 -7.85 -25.04
C GLY A 95 -7.04 -9.18 -24.30
N GLN A 96 -7.99 -9.23 -23.37
CA GLN A 96 -8.41 -10.51 -22.80
C GLN A 96 -9.03 -11.33 -23.93
N HIS A 97 -8.32 -12.39 -24.36
CA HIS A 97 -8.87 -13.35 -25.29
C HIS A 97 -9.89 -14.18 -24.53
N PHE A 98 -11.17 -13.99 -24.81
CA PHE A 98 -12.19 -14.94 -24.39
C PHE A 98 -12.12 -16.15 -25.31
N PRO A 99 -12.08 -17.38 -24.78
CA PRO A 99 -12.11 -18.58 -25.60
C PRO A 99 -13.44 -18.64 -26.36
N ALA A 100 -13.39 -18.92 -27.67
CA ALA A 100 -14.57 -19.20 -28.45
C ALA A 100 -15.17 -20.54 -27.96
N ALA A 101 -16.47 -20.52 -27.66
CA ALA A 101 -17.24 -21.69 -27.23
C ALA A 101 -17.42 -22.71 -28.36
#